data_AF-A0AA35UJN4-F1
#
_entry.id   AF-A0AA35UJN4-F1
#
_cell.length_a   1.000
_cell.length_b   1.000
_cell.length_c   1.000
_cell.angle_alpha   90.00
_cell.angle_beta   90.00
_cell.angle_gamma   90.00
#
_symmetry.space_group_name_H-M   'P 1'
#
loop_
_entity.id
_entity.type
_entity.pdbx_description
1 polymer ?
#
loop_
_entity_poly.entity_id
_entity_poly.type
_entity_poly.pdbx_seq_one_letter_code
_entity_poly.pdbx_strand_id
1 'polypeptide(L)'
;MLFRRLLWVTAALAVVACAPAPVVDQSNFSDVSGLEPSLGQQAQAPAGGRMFTVYNYWHRKGAVFTESSRQVVGEGAVFVDAGDPVFPATVQSDPVYCSDKLMYIDPLIGAYKRACFSDETGDGLFDHVRVAPESSWIKQPLSPRLPYKTQDIVVPHGGAFRYELIYQGFANNTLSLRFMEYKGGDFDRPMVTLDMSYAADTFPTTITFRNLKAEVLAADNHKIVYRVLSGF
;
A
#
# COMPACT_ATOMS: atom_id res chain seq x y z
N MET A 1 58.82 42.12 -15.54
CA MET A 1 57.36 41.93 -15.50
C MET A 1 57.04 40.78 -16.44
N LEU A 2 56.24 39.77 -16.06
CA LEU A 2 55.78 38.58 -16.82
C LEU A 2 56.06 37.18 -16.24
N PHE A 3 56.37 36.97 -14.95
CA PHE A 3 56.45 35.59 -14.42
C PHE A 3 55.99 35.45 -12.96
N ARG A 4 54.86 36.08 -12.59
CA ARG A 4 54.37 36.00 -11.19
C ARG A 4 52.85 36.03 -11.00
N ARG A 5 52.07 35.76 -12.05
CA ARG A 5 50.59 35.76 -12.02
C ARG A 5 49.97 34.50 -12.63
N LEU A 6 50.63 33.35 -12.50
CA LEU A 6 50.15 32.09 -13.07
C LEU A 6 50.21 30.96 -12.03
N LEU A 7 49.62 31.16 -10.86
CA LEU A 7 49.57 30.13 -9.82
C LEU A 7 48.32 30.16 -8.94
N TRP A 8 47.23 30.79 -9.42
CA TRP A 8 45.96 30.89 -8.70
C TRP A 8 44.75 30.60 -9.61
N VAL A 9 44.85 29.63 -10.53
CA VAL A 9 43.70 29.20 -11.36
C VAL A 9 43.51 27.67 -11.39
N THR A 10 44.27 26.89 -10.63
CA THR A 10 44.16 25.42 -10.63
C THR A 10 43.86 24.87 -9.24
N ALA A 11 42.67 25.14 -8.72
CA ALA A 11 42.09 24.41 -7.58
C ALA A 11 40.55 24.49 -7.56
N ALA A 12 39.91 24.52 -8.73
CA ALA A 12 38.45 24.51 -8.85
C ALA A 12 37.93 23.41 -9.79
N LEU A 13 38.75 22.38 -10.06
CA LEU A 13 38.29 21.20 -10.78
C LEU A 13 37.94 20.08 -9.79
N ALA A 14 36.64 19.79 -9.75
CA ALA A 14 36.09 18.46 -9.53
C ALA A 14 36.24 17.86 -8.11
N VAL A 15 35.57 18.47 -7.12
CA VAL A 15 34.87 17.65 -6.12
C VAL A 15 33.62 17.10 -6.81
N VAL A 16 33.79 16.13 -7.71
CA VAL A 16 32.66 15.30 -8.14
C VAL A 16 32.36 14.45 -6.92
N ALA A 17 31.38 14.89 -6.13
CA ALA A 17 30.88 14.12 -5.00
C ALA A 17 30.57 12.71 -5.50
N CYS A 18 31.25 11.71 -4.95
CA CYS A 18 30.97 10.30 -5.18
C CYS A 18 29.64 9.99 -4.48
N ALA A 19 28.53 10.46 -5.05
CA ALA A 19 27.20 10.12 -4.60
C ALA A 19 26.76 8.85 -5.34
N PRO A 20 26.07 7.91 -4.67
CA PRO A 20 25.53 6.74 -5.33
C PRO A 20 24.56 7.18 -6.41
N ALA A 21 24.54 6.46 -7.53
CA ALA A 21 23.59 6.72 -8.60
C ALA A 21 22.15 6.70 -8.03
N PRO A 22 21.29 7.65 -8.41
CA PRO A 22 19.96 7.73 -7.85
C PRO A 22 19.13 6.50 -8.23
N VAL A 23 18.27 6.07 -7.32
CA VAL A 23 17.15 5.19 -7.65
C VAL A 23 16.10 6.03 -8.36
N VAL A 24 15.72 5.67 -9.58
CA VAL A 24 14.64 6.34 -10.32
C VAL A 24 13.39 5.47 -10.22
N ASP A 25 12.39 5.94 -9.49
CA ASP A 25 11.09 5.27 -9.39
C ASP A 25 10.41 5.20 -10.78
N GLN A 26 10.00 3.99 -11.19
CA GLN A 26 9.34 3.73 -12.48
C GLN A 26 7.87 3.37 -12.31
N SER A 27 7.36 3.47 -11.09
CA SER A 27 5.99 3.12 -10.82
C SER A 27 5.02 4.23 -11.19
N ASN A 28 3.82 3.80 -11.57
CA ASN A 28 2.69 4.70 -11.77
C ASN A 28 1.70 4.50 -10.63
N PHE A 29 1.30 5.62 -10.03
CA PHE A 29 0.15 5.66 -9.13
C PHE A 29 -1.10 5.82 -9.97
N SER A 30 -2.16 5.10 -9.64
CA SER A 30 -3.50 5.46 -10.12
C SER A 30 -4.42 5.68 -8.93
N ASP A 31 -5.30 6.67 -9.07
CA ASP A 31 -6.35 6.93 -8.11
C ASP A 31 -7.45 5.89 -8.27
N VAL A 32 -7.74 5.17 -7.19
CA VAL A 32 -8.83 4.22 -7.09
C VAL A 32 -9.84 4.83 -6.13
N SER A 33 -10.84 5.48 -6.73
CA SER A 33 -11.98 6.03 -6.01
C SER A 33 -13.27 5.40 -6.51
N GLY A 34 -14.17 5.05 -5.59
CA GLY A 34 -15.41 4.39 -5.97
C GLY A 34 -16.36 4.18 -4.82
N LEU A 35 -17.53 3.64 -5.16
CA LEU A 35 -18.54 3.22 -4.23
C LEU A 35 -19.16 1.90 -4.68
N GLU A 36 -19.59 1.09 -3.72
CA GLU A 36 -20.26 -0.18 -3.96
C GLU A 36 -21.33 -0.45 -2.88
N PRO A 37 -22.58 -0.80 -3.24
CA PRO A 37 -23.14 -0.84 -4.59
C PRO A 37 -23.31 0.55 -5.21
N SER A 38 -23.63 0.60 -6.51
CA SER A 38 -24.00 1.84 -7.19
C SER A 38 -25.25 2.46 -6.57
N LEU A 39 -25.29 3.79 -6.48
CA LEU A 39 -26.42 4.51 -5.92
C LEU A 39 -27.70 4.23 -6.73
N GLY A 40 -28.82 4.09 -6.02
CA GLY A 40 -30.15 3.78 -6.56
C GLY A 40 -30.35 2.32 -6.98
N GLN A 41 -29.30 1.51 -7.05
CA GLN A 41 -29.39 0.10 -7.42
C GLN A 41 -29.81 -0.76 -6.24
N GLN A 42 -30.77 -1.67 -6.46
CA GLN A 42 -31.11 -2.67 -5.46
C GLN A 42 -29.95 -3.65 -5.30
N ALA A 43 -29.53 -3.85 -4.05
CA ALA A 43 -28.48 -4.76 -3.67
C ALA A 43 -28.92 -5.62 -2.50
N GLN A 44 -28.11 -6.64 -2.21
CA GLN A 44 -28.30 -7.51 -1.07
C GLN A 44 -26.98 -7.78 -0.36
N ALA A 45 -27.03 -7.96 0.96
CA ALA A 45 -25.86 -8.33 1.75
C ALA A 45 -26.27 -9.37 2.81
N PRO A 46 -25.44 -10.39 3.07
CA PRO A 46 -25.67 -11.29 4.20
C PRO A 46 -25.39 -10.58 5.53
N ALA A 47 -25.83 -11.15 6.65
CA ALA A 47 -25.39 -10.73 7.97
C ALA A 47 -23.87 -10.88 8.11
N GLY A 48 -23.21 -9.86 8.66
CA GLY A 48 -21.76 -9.66 8.62
C GLY A 48 -21.23 -9.09 7.30
N GLY A 49 -22.08 -8.97 6.27
CA GLY A 49 -21.71 -8.47 4.94
C GLY A 49 -21.81 -6.95 4.81
N ARG A 50 -21.05 -6.40 3.86
CA ARG A 50 -21.02 -4.97 3.55
C ARG A 50 -22.27 -4.57 2.77
N MET A 51 -22.99 -3.59 3.30
CA MET A 51 -24.09 -2.91 2.62
C MET A 51 -23.61 -1.76 1.74
N PHE A 52 -22.60 -1.02 2.17
CA PHE A 52 -22.09 0.09 1.38
C PHE A 52 -20.62 0.31 1.70
N THR A 53 -19.83 0.53 0.65
CA THR A 53 -18.43 0.90 0.75
C THR A 53 -18.21 2.14 -0.10
N VAL A 54 -17.49 3.12 0.42
CA VAL A 54 -16.89 4.20 -0.38
C VAL A 54 -15.40 4.27 -0.04
N TYR A 55 -14.57 4.48 -1.05
CA TYR A 55 -13.13 4.47 -0.87
C TYR A 55 -12.44 5.46 -1.81
N ASN A 56 -11.29 5.95 -1.36
CA ASN A 56 -10.31 6.65 -2.16
C ASN A 56 -8.92 6.24 -1.64
N TYR A 57 -8.11 5.67 -2.52
CA TYR A 57 -6.72 5.37 -2.24
C TYR A 57 -5.96 5.28 -3.55
N TRP A 58 -4.63 5.35 -3.48
CA TRP A 58 -3.82 5.02 -4.64
C TRP A 58 -3.53 3.53 -4.67
N HIS A 59 -3.46 2.98 -5.87
CA HIS A 59 -2.77 1.73 -6.09
C HIS A 59 -1.52 1.97 -6.93
N ARG A 60 -0.55 1.10 -6.74
CA ARG A 60 0.73 1.12 -7.43
C ARG A 60 1.06 -0.31 -7.83
N LYS A 61 1.39 -0.52 -9.10
CA LYS A 61 1.91 -1.82 -9.54
C LYS A 61 3.25 -2.09 -8.87
N GLY A 62 3.39 -3.29 -8.31
CA GLY A 62 4.66 -3.75 -7.76
C GLY A 62 4.69 -5.26 -7.65
N ALA A 63 5.57 -5.74 -6.79
CA ALA A 63 5.74 -7.15 -6.46
C ALA A 63 5.73 -7.34 -4.95
N VAL A 64 5.26 -8.50 -4.51
CA VAL A 64 5.35 -8.93 -3.11
C VAL A 64 6.19 -10.20 -3.01
N PHE A 65 7.03 -10.29 -1.99
CA PHE A 65 7.73 -11.53 -1.68
C PHE A 65 6.73 -12.59 -1.24
N THR A 66 6.90 -13.84 -1.68
CA THR A 66 6.04 -14.95 -1.23
C THR A 66 6.63 -15.71 -0.05
N GLU A 67 7.90 -15.47 0.27
CA GLU A 67 8.63 -16.13 1.35
C GLU A 67 9.49 -15.12 2.12
N SER A 68 9.69 -15.37 3.41
CA SER A 68 10.63 -14.60 4.24
C SER A 68 12.06 -15.12 4.09
N SER A 69 13.05 -14.23 4.12
CA SER A 69 14.45 -14.60 4.00
C SER A 69 15.38 -13.58 4.63
N ARG A 70 16.56 -14.05 5.05
CA ARG A 70 17.69 -13.23 5.48
C ARG A 70 18.86 -13.47 4.55
N GLN A 71 19.33 -12.41 3.90
CA GLN A 71 20.42 -12.46 2.92
C GLN A 71 21.57 -11.61 3.45
N VAL A 72 22.72 -12.22 3.73
CA VAL A 72 23.90 -11.48 4.16
C VAL A 72 24.41 -10.65 3.00
N VAL A 73 24.62 -9.34 3.17
CA VAL A 73 25.11 -8.46 2.11
C VAL A 73 26.16 -7.50 2.67
N GLY A 74 27.40 -7.65 2.20
CA GLY A 74 28.55 -6.98 2.81
C GLY A 74 28.67 -7.35 4.30
N GLU A 75 28.76 -6.35 5.18
CA GLU A 75 28.86 -6.53 6.63
C GLU A 75 27.49 -6.63 7.34
N GLY A 76 26.41 -6.36 6.60
CA GLY A 76 25.04 -6.38 7.12
C GLY A 76 24.20 -7.51 6.52
N ALA A 77 22.89 -7.37 6.64
CA ALA A 77 21.96 -8.30 6.01
C ALA A 77 20.68 -7.58 5.55
N VAL A 78 20.13 -8.08 4.44
CA VAL A 78 18.79 -7.73 3.98
C VAL A 78 17.80 -8.72 4.55
N PHE A 79 16.77 -8.21 5.20
CA PHE A 79 15.66 -9.01 5.73
C PHE A 79 14.41 -8.70 4.91
N VAL A 80 13.79 -9.75 4.41
CA VAL A 80 12.51 -9.70 3.70
C VAL A 80 11.52 -10.61 4.40
N ASP A 81 10.28 -10.15 4.49
CA ASP A 81 9.14 -10.91 4.99
C ASP A 81 8.19 -11.26 3.86
N ALA A 82 7.54 -12.42 3.94
CA ALA A 82 6.45 -12.74 3.04
C ALA A 82 5.36 -11.65 3.10
N GLY A 83 4.94 -11.16 1.94
CA GLY A 83 4.00 -10.04 1.79
C GLY A 83 4.65 -8.67 1.66
N ASP A 84 5.97 -8.53 1.89
CA ASP A 84 6.64 -7.25 1.75
C ASP A 84 6.57 -6.71 0.31
N PRO A 85 6.14 -5.45 0.12
CA PRO A 85 6.07 -4.85 -1.20
C PRO A 85 7.42 -4.29 -1.65
N VAL A 86 7.72 -4.49 -2.93
CA VAL A 86 8.80 -3.84 -3.69
C VAL A 86 8.25 -3.32 -5.01
N PHE A 87 8.83 -2.24 -5.51
CA PHE A 87 8.24 -1.48 -6.61
C PHE A 87 9.23 -1.24 -7.75
N PRO A 88 8.74 -1.23 -9.01
CA PRO A 88 9.59 -1.06 -10.17
C PRO A 88 10.35 0.27 -10.11
N ALA A 89 11.65 0.20 -10.32
CA ALA A 89 12.57 1.32 -10.34
C ALA A 89 13.74 1.00 -11.28
N THR A 90 14.61 1.98 -11.52
CA THR A 90 15.90 1.74 -12.15
C THR A 90 17.05 2.22 -11.27
N VAL A 91 18.15 1.47 -11.26
CA VAL A 91 19.42 1.85 -10.64
C VAL A 91 20.49 1.75 -11.71
N GLN A 92 21.15 2.88 -12.04
CA GLN A 92 22.13 2.92 -13.14
C GLN A 92 21.58 2.36 -14.47
N SER A 93 20.30 2.63 -14.76
CA SER A 93 19.56 2.10 -15.92
C SER A 93 19.22 0.59 -15.87
N ASP A 94 19.66 -0.14 -14.86
CA ASP A 94 19.22 -1.53 -14.65
C ASP A 94 17.81 -1.55 -14.06
N PRO A 95 16.86 -2.34 -14.62
CA PRO A 95 15.54 -2.52 -14.04
C PRO A 95 15.64 -3.30 -12.72
N VAL A 96 15.03 -2.76 -11.68
CA VAL A 96 15.00 -3.34 -10.34
C VAL A 96 13.64 -3.15 -9.69
N TYR A 97 13.42 -3.85 -8.58
CA TYR A 97 12.31 -3.62 -7.66
C TYR A 97 12.86 -3.14 -6.32
N CYS A 98 12.56 -1.91 -5.90
CA CYS A 98 13.07 -1.34 -4.66
C CYS A 98 12.01 -1.33 -3.56
N SER A 99 12.44 -1.58 -2.33
CA SER A 99 11.60 -1.47 -1.14
C SER A 99 11.35 -0.01 -0.76
N ASP A 100 10.15 0.29 -0.26
CA ASP A 100 9.90 1.57 0.42
C ASP A 100 10.36 1.54 1.89
N LYS A 101 10.25 0.38 2.53
CA LYS A 101 10.77 0.16 3.89
C LYS A 101 12.29 -0.05 3.90
N LEU A 102 12.90 0.21 5.05
CA LEU A 102 14.31 -0.07 5.29
C LEU A 102 14.47 -1.59 5.52
N MET A 103 15.12 -2.27 4.59
CA MET A 103 15.31 -3.74 4.61
C MET A 103 16.75 -4.14 4.92
N TYR A 104 17.71 -3.25 4.70
CA TYR A 104 19.11 -3.50 5.03
C TYR A 104 19.39 -3.10 6.48
N ILE A 105 19.86 -4.07 7.26
CA ILE A 105 20.20 -3.96 8.66
C ILE A 105 21.71 -4.09 8.82
N ASP A 106 22.32 -3.05 9.38
CA ASP A 106 23.69 -3.10 9.88
C ASP A 106 23.70 -3.53 11.35
N PRO A 107 24.65 -4.38 11.79
CA PRO A 107 24.68 -4.90 13.15
C PRO A 107 24.85 -3.83 14.25
N LEU A 108 25.41 -2.66 13.94
CA LEU A 108 25.70 -1.60 14.89
C LEU A 108 24.61 -0.52 14.92
N ILE A 109 24.03 -0.16 13.77
CA ILE A 109 23.06 0.94 13.67
C ILE A 109 21.61 0.50 13.39
N GLY A 110 21.38 -0.78 13.10
CA GLY A 110 20.04 -1.30 12.79
C GLY A 110 19.61 -1.06 11.34
N ALA A 111 18.30 -1.02 11.09
CA ALA A 111 17.74 -0.83 9.75
C ALA A 111 17.88 0.63 9.29
N TYR A 112 18.61 0.87 8.19
CA TYR A 112 18.91 2.25 7.75
C TYR A 112 18.91 2.47 6.23
N LYS A 113 18.79 1.41 5.42
CA LYS A 113 18.73 1.53 3.95
C LYS A 113 17.64 0.66 3.33
N ARG A 114 17.12 1.14 2.19
CA ARG A 114 16.26 0.36 1.27
C ARG A 114 17.10 -0.67 0.52
N ALA A 115 16.45 -1.73 0.06
CA ALA A 115 17.06 -2.73 -0.79
C ALA A 115 16.35 -2.75 -2.16
N CYS A 116 17.12 -2.97 -3.21
CA CYS A 116 16.61 -3.15 -4.57
C CYS A 116 16.93 -4.55 -5.05
N PHE A 117 16.01 -5.20 -5.75
CA PHE A 117 16.12 -6.59 -6.17
C PHE A 117 16.00 -6.66 -7.68
N SER A 118 16.71 -7.56 -8.32
CA SER A 118 16.56 -7.80 -9.77
C SER A 118 16.38 -9.27 -10.06
N ASP A 119 15.41 -9.51 -10.95
CA ASP A 119 15.17 -10.76 -11.63
C ASP A 119 15.76 -10.60 -13.03
N GLU A 120 17.00 -11.08 -13.20
CA GLU A 120 17.75 -10.92 -14.45
C GLU A 120 17.43 -12.06 -15.42
N THR A 121 16.87 -13.16 -14.92
CA THR A 121 16.47 -14.33 -15.69
C THR A 121 15.01 -14.28 -16.16
N GLY A 122 14.17 -13.43 -15.54
CA GLY A 122 12.76 -13.27 -15.84
C GLY A 122 11.90 -14.46 -15.39
N ASP A 123 12.36 -15.25 -14.42
CA ASP A 123 11.70 -16.49 -13.99
C ASP A 123 10.78 -16.32 -12.77
N GLY A 124 10.57 -15.07 -12.32
CA GLY A 124 9.74 -14.77 -11.15
C GLY A 124 10.48 -14.96 -9.82
N LEU A 125 11.81 -15.07 -9.87
CA LEU A 125 12.67 -15.15 -8.70
C LEU A 125 13.71 -14.02 -8.78
N PHE A 126 13.88 -13.28 -7.69
CA PHE A 126 14.98 -12.33 -7.61
C PHE A 126 16.31 -13.06 -7.49
N ASP A 127 17.22 -12.79 -8.44
CA ASP A 127 18.56 -13.37 -8.53
C ASP A 127 19.61 -12.55 -7.79
N HIS A 128 19.40 -11.23 -7.68
CA HIS A 128 20.35 -10.31 -7.05
C HIS A 128 19.67 -9.29 -6.15
N VAL A 129 20.43 -8.81 -5.17
CA VAL A 129 20.11 -7.65 -4.34
C VAL A 129 21.16 -6.56 -4.54
N ARG A 130 20.69 -5.31 -4.61
CA ARG A 130 21.47 -4.08 -4.68
C ARG A 130 21.16 -3.24 -3.45
N VAL A 131 22.18 -2.89 -2.69
CA VAL A 131 22.10 -1.97 -1.54
C VAL A 131 23.18 -0.92 -1.64
N ALA A 132 22.90 0.31 -1.21
CA ALA A 132 23.89 1.37 -1.09
C ALA A 132 24.08 1.72 0.40
N PRO A 133 24.77 0.84 1.19
CA PRO A 133 25.05 1.10 2.60
C PRO A 133 25.85 2.40 2.75
N GLU A 134 26.82 2.61 1.86
CA GLU A 134 27.63 3.81 1.78
C GLU A 134 27.38 4.59 0.48
N SER A 135 28.44 5.09 -0.16
CA SER A 135 28.41 5.90 -1.39
C SER A 135 28.32 5.07 -2.68
N SER A 136 28.44 3.75 -2.59
CA SER A 136 28.44 2.85 -3.76
C SER A 136 27.39 1.75 -3.64
N TRP A 137 26.80 1.38 -4.77
CA TRP A 137 25.92 0.22 -4.88
C TRP A 137 26.72 -1.07 -4.79
N ILE A 138 26.36 -1.92 -3.83
CA ILE A 138 26.81 -3.30 -3.74
C ILE A 138 25.73 -4.17 -4.39
N LYS A 139 26.06 -4.82 -5.50
CA LYS A 139 25.25 -5.86 -6.12
C LYS A 139 25.76 -7.22 -5.66
N GLN A 140 24.88 -8.06 -5.11
CA GLN A 140 25.23 -9.39 -4.66
C GLN A 140 24.20 -10.43 -5.14
N PRO A 141 24.65 -11.63 -5.56
CA PRO A 141 23.72 -12.72 -5.85
C PRO A 141 22.99 -13.18 -4.58
N LEU A 142 21.73 -13.57 -4.75
CA LEU A 142 20.86 -14.13 -3.72
C LEU A 142 20.99 -15.65 -3.69
N SER A 143 21.13 -16.22 -2.50
CA SER A 143 21.22 -17.67 -2.30
C SER A 143 20.54 -18.07 -0.99
N PRO A 144 19.32 -18.63 -1.02
CA PRO A 144 18.54 -18.95 -2.23
C PRO A 144 18.00 -17.69 -2.92
N ARG A 145 17.63 -17.84 -4.20
CA ARG A 145 16.87 -16.84 -4.95
C ARG A 145 15.50 -16.64 -4.30
N LEU A 146 14.94 -15.43 -4.42
CA LEU A 146 13.74 -15.04 -3.67
C LEU A 146 12.49 -15.00 -4.57
N PRO A 147 11.46 -15.82 -4.31
CA PRO A 147 10.24 -15.79 -5.10
C PRO A 147 9.40 -14.54 -4.83
N TYR A 148 8.80 -14.01 -5.90
CA TYR A 148 7.89 -12.88 -5.82
C TYR A 148 6.67 -13.07 -6.72
N LYS A 149 5.62 -12.28 -6.46
CA LYS A 149 4.43 -12.19 -7.30
C LYS A 149 4.10 -10.74 -7.58
N THR A 150 3.87 -10.40 -8.84
CA THR A 150 3.39 -9.06 -9.23
C THR A 150 1.92 -8.90 -8.88
N GLN A 151 1.56 -7.73 -8.34
CA GLN A 151 0.19 -7.36 -8.02
C GLN A 151 0.01 -5.84 -7.93
N ASP A 152 -1.24 -5.39 -7.96
CA ASP A 152 -1.58 -4.03 -7.57
C ASP A 152 -1.51 -3.95 -6.03
N ILE A 153 -0.67 -3.03 -5.55
CA ILE A 153 -0.45 -2.80 -4.12
C ILE A 153 -1.18 -1.52 -3.76
N VAL A 154 -2.03 -1.59 -2.73
CA VAL A 154 -2.67 -0.40 -2.17
C VAL A 154 -1.59 0.46 -1.53
N VAL A 155 -1.40 1.68 -2.04
CA VAL A 155 -0.48 2.66 -1.48
C VAL A 155 -1.32 3.79 -0.91
N PRO A 156 -1.47 3.84 0.41
CA PRO A 156 -2.20 4.91 0.99
C PRO A 156 -1.41 6.20 1.05
N HIS A 157 -2.12 7.31 0.89
CA HIS A 157 -1.61 8.66 1.08
C HIS A 157 -2.35 9.33 2.24
N GLY A 158 -1.90 10.51 2.68
CA GLY A 158 -2.51 11.22 3.83
C GLY A 158 -4.00 11.56 3.68
N GLY A 159 -4.56 11.48 2.46
CA GLY A 159 -5.97 11.66 2.18
C GLY A 159 -6.74 10.36 1.91
N ALA A 160 -6.09 9.20 1.98
CA ALA A 160 -6.72 7.92 1.67
C ALA A 160 -7.74 7.54 2.76
N PHE A 161 -8.90 7.05 2.32
CA PHE A 161 -9.98 6.63 3.20
C PHE A 161 -10.75 5.44 2.64
N ARG A 162 -11.38 4.68 3.55
CA ARG A 162 -12.43 3.71 3.24
C ARG A 162 -13.48 3.79 4.33
N TYR A 163 -14.75 3.85 3.94
CA TYR A 163 -15.87 3.78 4.86
C TYR A 163 -16.75 2.61 4.49
N GLU A 164 -17.13 1.81 5.48
CA GLU A 164 -17.95 0.63 5.31
C GLU A 164 -19.18 0.69 6.23
N LEU A 165 -20.34 0.39 5.68
CA LEU A 165 -21.56 0.09 6.41
C LEU A 165 -21.83 -1.40 6.28
N ILE A 166 -21.96 -2.09 7.42
CA ILE A 166 -22.05 -3.54 7.50
C ILE A 166 -23.38 -3.92 8.14
N TYR A 167 -24.07 -4.89 7.55
CA TYR A 167 -25.28 -5.45 8.11
C TYR A 167 -24.95 -6.43 9.25
N GLN A 168 -25.54 -6.27 10.44
CA GLN A 168 -25.29 -7.18 11.58
C GLN A 168 -26.48 -8.10 11.88
N GLY A 169 -27.69 -7.80 11.39
CA GLY A 169 -28.88 -8.62 11.57
C GLY A 169 -30.15 -7.80 11.80
N PHE A 170 -31.29 -8.49 11.87
CA PHE A 170 -32.60 -7.89 12.14
C PHE A 170 -33.41 -8.79 13.07
N ALA A 171 -33.58 -8.35 14.31
CA ALA A 171 -34.30 -9.08 15.34
C ALA A 171 -35.15 -8.11 16.18
N ASN A 172 -36.33 -8.55 16.65
CA ASN A 172 -37.21 -7.75 17.51
C ASN A 172 -37.47 -6.33 16.95
N ASN A 173 -37.83 -6.24 15.66
CA ASN A 173 -38.03 -4.98 14.93
C ASN A 173 -36.84 -4.00 15.00
N THR A 174 -35.64 -4.50 15.26
CA THR A 174 -34.42 -3.69 15.34
C THR A 174 -33.42 -4.14 14.28
N LEU A 175 -33.07 -3.21 13.40
CA LEU A 175 -32.02 -3.37 12.41
C LEU A 175 -30.68 -2.99 13.03
N SER A 176 -29.76 -3.93 13.11
CA SER A 176 -28.42 -3.72 13.65
C SER A 176 -27.42 -3.54 12.51
N LEU A 177 -26.67 -2.44 12.54
CA LEU A 177 -25.67 -2.07 11.55
C LEU A 177 -24.34 -1.71 12.24
N ARG A 178 -23.24 -1.86 11.53
CA ARG A 178 -21.91 -1.41 11.98
C ARG A 178 -21.30 -0.49 10.93
N PHE A 179 -20.81 0.66 11.38
CA PHE A 179 -19.98 1.55 10.59
C PHE A 179 -18.51 1.35 10.94
N MET A 180 -17.66 1.25 9.92
CA MET A 180 -16.20 1.20 10.06
C MET A 180 -15.57 2.28 9.19
N GLU A 181 -14.69 3.07 9.78
CA GLU A 181 -13.94 4.11 9.08
C GLU A 181 -12.45 3.85 9.17
N TYR A 182 -11.79 3.85 8.02
CA TYR A 182 -10.37 3.64 7.84
C TYR A 182 -9.77 4.90 7.21
N LYS A 183 -8.66 5.40 7.77
CA LYS A 183 -7.97 6.62 7.34
C LYS A 183 -6.46 6.47 7.50
N GLY A 184 -5.70 7.26 6.74
CA GLY A 184 -4.25 7.37 6.93
C GLY A 184 -3.47 6.13 6.48
N GLY A 185 -4.16 5.17 5.86
CA GLY A 185 -3.54 4.11 5.10
C GLY A 185 -3.45 2.73 5.68
N ASP A 186 -3.81 2.58 6.95
CA ASP A 186 -4.10 1.26 7.47
C ASP A 186 -5.55 0.91 7.11
N PHE A 187 -5.73 0.09 6.08
CA PHE A 187 -7.04 -0.46 5.72
C PHE A 187 -7.29 -1.83 6.35
N ASP A 188 -6.38 -2.34 7.18
CA ASP A 188 -6.60 -3.57 7.93
C ASP A 188 -7.19 -3.28 9.30
N ARG A 189 -6.97 -2.07 9.84
CA ARG A 189 -7.45 -1.64 11.15
C ARG A 189 -8.35 -0.41 11.06
N PRO A 190 -9.61 -0.49 11.48
CA PRO A 190 -10.49 0.68 11.50
C PRO A 190 -10.01 1.68 12.55
N MET A 191 -10.03 2.96 12.20
CA MET A 191 -9.82 4.06 13.12
C MET A 191 -11.06 4.32 13.98
N VAL A 192 -12.25 4.09 13.41
CA VAL A 192 -13.53 4.26 14.07
C VAL A 192 -14.41 3.05 13.78
N THR A 193 -15.03 2.50 14.83
CA THR A 193 -16.06 1.48 14.74
C THR A 193 -17.26 1.93 15.55
N LEU A 194 -18.46 1.96 14.94
CA LEU A 194 -19.70 2.36 15.58
C LEU A 194 -20.80 1.35 15.27
N ASP A 195 -21.35 0.73 16.30
CA ASP A 195 -22.56 -0.09 16.19
C ASP A 195 -23.80 0.81 16.30
N MET A 196 -24.79 0.55 15.46
CA MET A 196 -26.01 1.34 15.33
C MET A 196 -27.23 0.43 15.30
N SER A 197 -28.32 0.91 15.89
CA SER A 197 -29.59 0.19 15.94
C SER A 197 -30.71 1.11 15.45
N TYR A 198 -31.55 0.61 14.56
CA TYR A 198 -32.69 1.33 14.00
C TYR A 198 -33.97 0.54 14.25
N ALA A 199 -35.02 1.20 14.75
CA ALA A 199 -36.34 0.60 14.78
C ALA A 199 -36.89 0.48 13.35
N ALA A 200 -37.40 -0.69 12.99
CA ALA A 200 -37.96 -1.00 11.68
C ALA A 200 -39.13 -1.97 11.84
N ASP A 201 -40.32 -1.43 12.11
CA ASP A 201 -41.54 -2.23 12.31
C ASP A 201 -42.11 -2.77 11.01
N THR A 202 -41.92 -2.04 9.90
CA THR A 202 -42.40 -2.42 8.57
C THR A 202 -41.36 -2.06 7.51
N PHE A 203 -41.41 -2.78 6.39
CA PHE A 203 -40.60 -2.50 5.20
C PHE A 203 -41.50 -2.09 4.02
N PRO A 204 -41.05 -1.18 3.14
CA PRO A 204 -39.72 -0.54 3.15
C PRO A 204 -39.57 0.50 4.27
N THR A 205 -38.34 0.68 4.76
CA THR A 205 -37.98 1.74 5.72
C THR A 205 -36.72 2.47 5.27
N THR A 206 -36.51 3.69 5.74
CA THR A 206 -35.31 4.47 5.43
C THR A 206 -34.38 4.54 6.63
N ILE A 207 -33.12 4.18 6.44
CA ILE A 207 -32.04 4.45 7.39
C ILE A 207 -31.27 5.68 6.95
N THR A 208 -30.82 6.48 7.91
CA THR A 208 -29.96 7.64 7.67
C THR A 208 -28.85 7.64 8.70
N PHE A 209 -27.61 7.76 8.24
CA PHE A 209 -26.43 7.88 9.08
C PHE A 209 -25.43 8.84 8.44
N ARG A 210 -25.12 9.95 9.12
CA ARG A 210 -24.38 11.08 8.51
C ARG A 210 -25.08 11.50 7.21
N ASN A 211 -24.38 11.53 6.08
CA ASN A 211 -24.98 11.85 4.77
C ASN A 211 -25.50 10.60 4.03
N LEU A 212 -25.21 9.39 4.54
CA LEU A 212 -25.67 8.15 3.94
C LEU A 212 -27.17 8.00 4.19
N LYS A 213 -27.90 7.72 3.11
CA LYS A 213 -29.32 7.38 3.14
C LYS A 213 -29.52 6.09 2.37
N ALA A 214 -30.17 5.11 2.99
CA ALA A 214 -30.54 3.87 2.32
C ALA A 214 -31.99 3.49 2.60
N GLU A 215 -32.66 3.01 1.57
CA GLU A 215 -33.98 2.39 1.68
C GLU A 215 -33.78 0.89 1.87
N VAL A 216 -34.22 0.36 3.01
CA VAL A 216 -34.24 -1.06 3.30
C VAL A 216 -35.58 -1.61 2.84
N LEU A 217 -35.54 -2.53 1.87
CA LEU A 217 -36.71 -3.13 1.24
C LEU A 217 -37.17 -4.39 1.99
N ALA A 218 -36.25 -5.12 2.59
CA ALA A 218 -36.49 -6.27 3.45
C ALA A 218 -35.24 -6.59 4.27
N ALA A 219 -35.39 -7.14 5.47
CA ALA A 219 -34.28 -7.62 6.28
C ALA A 219 -34.69 -8.78 7.17
N ASP A 220 -33.77 -9.71 7.41
CA ASP A 220 -33.87 -10.82 8.36
C ASP A 220 -32.49 -11.13 8.95
N ASN A 221 -32.40 -11.97 9.98
CA ASN A 221 -31.13 -12.29 10.64
C ASN A 221 -30.00 -12.87 9.73
N HIS A 222 -30.29 -13.24 8.48
CA HIS A 222 -29.32 -13.77 7.53
C HIS A 222 -28.98 -12.81 6.40
N LYS A 223 -29.90 -11.92 6.00
CA LYS A 223 -29.68 -11.01 4.86
C LYS A 223 -30.52 -9.73 4.93
N ILE A 224 -30.05 -8.73 4.19
CA ILE A 224 -30.75 -7.49 3.93
C ILE A 224 -30.85 -7.23 2.43
N VAL A 225 -31.99 -6.68 1.99
CA VAL A 225 -32.23 -6.17 0.64
C VAL A 225 -32.48 -4.67 0.74
N TYR A 226 -31.72 -3.88 -0.02
CA TYR A 226 -31.68 -2.43 0.17
C TYR A 226 -31.34 -1.69 -1.13
N ARG A 227 -31.52 -0.37 -1.12
CA ARG A 227 -31.02 0.60 -2.10
C ARG A 227 -30.31 1.72 -1.38
N VAL A 228 -29.07 2.02 -1.77
CA VAL A 228 -28.36 3.20 -1.26
C VAL A 228 -28.79 4.40 -2.10
N LEU A 229 -29.39 5.41 -1.47
CA LEU A 229 -29.89 6.62 -2.12
C LEU A 229 -28.82 7.71 -2.17
N SER A 230 -28.00 7.83 -1.12
CA SER A 230 -26.84 8.72 -1.04
C SER A 230 -25.73 8.09 -0.19
N GLY A 231 -24.47 8.41 -0.52
CA GLY A 231 -23.28 7.98 0.22
C GLY A 231 -22.91 8.91 1.38
N PHE A 232 -21.74 8.67 1.99
CA PHE A 232 -21.19 9.45 3.10
C PHE A 232 -20.75 10.87 2.73
#